data_AF-A0A2J8AFD0-F1
#
_entry.id   AF-A0A2J8AFD0-F1
#
_cell.length_a   1.000
_cell.length_b   1.000
_cell.length_c   1.000
_cell.angle_alpha   90.00
_cell.angle_beta   90.00
_cell.angle_gamma   90.00
#
_symmetry.space_group_name_H-M   'P 1'
#
loop_
_entity.id
_entity.type
_entity.pdbx_description
1 polymer ?
#
loop_
_entity_poly.entity_id
_entity_poly.type
_entity_poly.pdbx_seq_one_letter_code
_entity_poly.pdbx_strand_id
1 'polypeptide(L)'
;MHKLLPITWVSPQPILESRKVTRSVPWKTPLALIVLTIVVSLATVYTVHNSQRTAVRDPYRSANTEEDDIEMQKALDAINVMNANTPPPPALSRETCHTDEHSEIDGRVIKWGADHFAETAGACCAACTQNPECNVWVWCADPAGCGSGRQHKECWLKKNTVKNIIDSRGYAHPGIPWTSGALYIPEERLRVLEKERLRLEALRDNPDLPLVYLDVAIKGKHVGRLKIVLFKNEAPRAAENFRALCTGEKGIVPQGHEGAGKAFHLKGTTFYRVIDRFIDQTGANTESIFGGAFKDDPGGLALKHDRKGLLSMANAGPDTNTSHFSILMAPAPHLDGHYTIFGEVVEGFEVAEKVNALARGKPNNTAGPEEEAVIVESGQLR
;
A
#
# COMPACT_ATOMS: atom_id res chain seq x y z
N MET A 1 -1.37 -41.87 -38.26
CA MET A 1 -0.81 -40.91 -39.24
C MET A 1 -1.77 -39.74 -39.35
N HIS A 2 -1.41 -38.57 -38.82
CA HIS A 2 -1.66 -37.26 -39.43
C HIS A 2 -0.95 -36.21 -38.56
N LYS A 3 0.08 -35.61 -39.16
CA LYS A 3 0.86 -34.50 -38.62
C LYS A 3 0.01 -33.22 -38.70
N LEU A 4 0.00 -32.43 -37.63
CA LEU A 4 -0.41 -31.03 -37.68
C LEU A 4 0.87 -30.17 -37.63
N LEU A 5 0.98 -29.27 -38.61
CA LEU A 5 2.09 -28.34 -38.80
C LEU A 5 1.93 -27.10 -37.89
N PRO A 6 3.04 -26.45 -37.50
CA PRO A 6 3.04 -25.32 -36.57
C PRO A 6 2.74 -23.99 -37.29
N ILE A 7 1.96 -23.12 -36.63
CA ILE A 7 1.72 -21.74 -37.07
C ILE A 7 2.85 -20.86 -36.53
N THR A 8 3.58 -20.24 -37.46
CA THR A 8 4.69 -19.32 -37.21
C THR A 8 4.20 -17.92 -36.85
N TRP A 9 4.86 -17.33 -35.86
CA TRP A 9 4.72 -15.94 -35.43
C TRP A 9 5.23 -14.96 -36.50
N VAL A 10 4.46 -13.90 -36.78
CA VAL A 10 4.88 -12.77 -37.62
C VAL A 10 5.05 -11.54 -36.72
N SER A 11 6.28 -11.02 -36.71
CA SER A 11 6.69 -9.77 -36.05
C SER A 11 6.38 -8.56 -36.94
N PRO A 12 5.88 -7.43 -36.41
CA PRO A 12 5.83 -6.16 -37.16
C PRO A 12 7.17 -5.40 -37.05
N GLN A 13 7.67 -4.94 -38.20
CA GLN A 13 8.77 -3.97 -38.33
C GLN A 13 8.24 -2.53 -38.25
N PRO A 14 9.08 -1.53 -37.88
CA PRO A 14 8.64 -0.16 -37.59
C PRO A 14 8.56 0.72 -38.84
N ILE A 15 7.57 1.59 -38.91
CA ILE A 15 7.46 2.64 -39.92
C ILE A 15 7.92 3.96 -39.30
N LEU A 16 9.07 4.46 -39.76
CA LEU A 16 9.44 5.87 -39.69
C LEU A 16 8.72 6.61 -40.82
N GLU A 17 8.05 7.73 -40.51
CA GLU A 17 8.12 8.90 -41.39
C GLU A 17 7.79 10.20 -40.64
N SER A 18 8.76 11.10 -40.62
CA SER A 18 8.68 12.46 -40.12
C SER A 18 8.12 13.41 -41.18
N ARG A 19 7.13 14.23 -40.85
CA ARG A 19 6.90 15.51 -41.56
C ARG A 19 6.62 16.64 -40.57
N LYS A 20 7.60 17.54 -40.46
CA LYS A 20 7.47 18.88 -39.89
C LYS A 20 6.58 19.72 -40.81
N VAL A 21 5.58 20.40 -40.24
CA VAL A 21 4.92 21.54 -40.88
C VAL A 21 5.08 22.74 -39.96
N THR A 22 5.94 23.66 -40.35
CA THR A 22 6.09 24.99 -39.79
C THR A 22 5.22 25.97 -40.56
N ARG A 23 4.36 26.73 -39.88
CA ARG A 23 3.88 28.04 -40.35
C ARG A 23 3.71 29.00 -39.16
N SER A 24 4.56 30.03 -39.16
CA SER A 24 4.34 31.37 -38.61
C SER A 24 3.13 32.03 -39.32
N VAL A 25 2.45 33.07 -38.82
CA VAL A 25 2.87 34.46 -38.51
C VAL A 25 1.73 35.16 -37.70
N PRO A 26 1.78 36.48 -37.41
CA PRO A 26 2.04 37.11 -36.11
C PRO A 26 0.74 37.66 -35.44
N TRP A 27 0.85 38.38 -34.32
CA TRP A 27 0.15 39.67 -34.10
C TRP A 27 0.90 40.50 -33.06
N LYS A 28 0.92 41.82 -33.31
CA LYS A 28 1.71 42.85 -32.65
C LYS A 28 1.07 43.31 -31.33
N THR A 29 1.91 43.59 -30.34
CA THR A 29 1.63 44.39 -29.13
C THR A 29 1.49 45.89 -29.47
N PRO A 30 1.01 46.78 -28.57
CA PRO A 30 1.88 47.28 -27.47
C PRO A 30 1.20 47.48 -26.10
N LEU A 31 2.06 47.41 -25.07
CA LEU A 31 1.85 47.88 -23.69
C LEU A 31 1.84 49.42 -23.60
N ALA A 32 1.10 49.99 -22.65
CA ALA A 32 1.53 51.09 -21.75
C ALA A 32 0.40 51.50 -20.78
N LEU A 33 0.78 52.05 -19.61
CA LEU A 33 -0.01 52.61 -18.48
C LEU A 33 -0.59 51.55 -17.52
N ILE A 34 -0.29 51.47 -16.21
CA ILE A 34 0.20 52.46 -15.23
C ILE A 34 0.97 51.70 -14.11
N VAL A 35 2.23 52.07 -13.86
CA VAL A 35 2.95 51.80 -12.60
C VAL A 35 3.52 53.14 -12.13
N LEU A 36 3.02 53.62 -10.99
CA LEU A 36 3.58 54.58 -10.02
C LEU A 36 2.47 54.71 -8.96
N THR A 37 2.65 54.54 -7.65
CA THR A 37 3.74 55.04 -6.81
C THR A 37 3.61 54.47 -5.38
N ILE A 38 4.76 54.24 -4.74
CA ILE A 38 5.07 54.43 -3.29
C ILE A 38 4.74 53.27 -2.33
N VAL A 39 5.78 52.48 -2.09
CA VAL A 39 6.13 51.90 -0.79
C VAL A 39 6.65 53.02 0.13
N VAL A 40 6.45 52.85 1.44
CA VAL A 40 7.02 53.57 2.61
C VAL A 40 6.02 54.50 3.32
N SER A 41 5.35 53.99 4.36
CA SER A 41 5.65 54.37 5.76
C SER A 41 4.74 53.62 6.75
N LEU A 42 5.40 53.04 7.75
CA LEU A 42 4.84 52.33 8.89
C LEU A 42 4.09 53.26 9.84
N ALA A 43 3.09 52.66 10.48
CA ALA A 43 2.63 52.91 11.85
C ALA A 43 1.95 54.26 12.18
N THR A 44 0.68 54.09 12.57
CA THR A 44 0.00 54.63 13.77
C THR A 44 -1.27 55.41 13.41
N VAL A 45 -2.25 55.34 14.33
CA VAL A 45 -3.63 55.84 14.29
C VAL A 45 -4.57 54.80 13.66
N TYR A 46 -4.92 53.70 14.34
CA TYR A 46 -5.64 53.63 15.62
C TYR A 46 -6.87 54.54 15.65
N THR A 47 -8.02 53.90 15.83
CA THR A 47 -9.36 54.43 16.16
C THR A 47 -10.22 55.06 15.05
N VAL A 48 -11.43 54.48 14.95
CA VAL A 48 -12.70 54.99 14.41
C VAL A 48 -13.06 54.69 12.95
N HIS A 49 -13.65 53.52 12.70
CA HIS A 49 -14.99 53.38 12.07
C HIS A 49 -15.46 51.92 12.23
N ASN A 50 -16.25 51.61 13.25
CA ASN A 50 -17.70 51.75 13.34
C ASN A 50 -18.47 50.59 12.68
N SER A 51 -19.10 49.80 13.55
CA SER A 51 -20.45 49.21 13.43
C SER A 51 -20.74 48.16 12.35
N GLN A 52 -21.52 47.17 12.82
CA GLN A 52 -22.19 46.08 12.11
C GLN A 52 -21.34 44.87 11.73
N ARG A 53 -21.36 43.86 12.62
CA ARG A 53 -21.61 42.45 12.26
C ARG A 53 -22.17 41.71 13.47
N THR A 54 -23.44 41.38 13.37
CA THR A 54 -24.16 40.42 14.22
C THR A 54 -23.42 39.08 14.24
N ALA A 55 -23.21 38.53 15.44
CA ALA A 55 -22.60 37.23 15.64
C ALA A 55 -23.45 36.11 15.01
N VAL A 56 -22.89 35.41 14.04
CA VAL A 56 -23.37 34.09 13.62
C VAL A 56 -22.84 33.08 14.65
N ARG A 57 -23.74 32.45 15.40
CA ARG A 57 -23.42 31.33 16.30
C ARG A 57 -23.08 30.10 15.45
N ASP A 58 -21.91 29.52 15.73
CA ASP A 58 -21.47 28.21 15.25
C ASP A 58 -22.29 27.10 15.93
N PRO A 59 -22.98 26.21 15.19
CA PRO A 59 -23.76 25.12 15.76
C PRO A 59 -22.95 23.86 16.11
N TYR A 60 -21.62 23.87 16.01
CA TYR A 60 -20.75 22.72 16.29
C TYR A 60 -19.59 22.99 17.26
N ARG A 61 -19.78 23.86 18.26
CA ARG A 61 -18.93 23.85 19.45
C ARG A 61 -19.63 23.04 20.54
N SER A 62 -19.27 21.76 20.69
CA SER A 62 -19.58 21.07 21.95
C SER A 62 -18.96 21.89 23.07
N ALA A 63 -19.79 22.31 24.01
CA ALA A 63 -19.30 22.98 25.21
C ALA A 63 -18.59 21.92 26.06
N ASN A 64 -17.29 21.76 25.89
CA ASN A 64 -16.46 21.20 26.95
C ASN A 64 -16.69 22.10 28.17
N THR A 65 -17.14 21.50 29.26
CA THR A 65 -17.40 22.21 30.49
C THR A 65 -16.09 22.53 31.19
N GLU A 66 -16.09 23.57 32.02
CA GLU A 66 -14.94 23.87 32.89
C GLU A 66 -14.60 22.67 33.81
N GLU A 67 -15.59 21.81 34.07
CA GLU A 67 -15.42 20.54 34.79
C GLU A 67 -14.65 19.49 33.96
N ASP A 68 -14.89 19.38 32.65
CA ASP A 68 -14.15 18.48 31.75
C ASP A 68 -12.67 18.87 31.62
N ASP A 69 -12.38 20.17 31.56
CA ASP A 69 -11.00 20.68 31.53
C ASP A 69 -10.27 20.45 32.86
N ILE A 70 -10.98 20.56 33.99
CA ILE A 70 -10.44 20.23 35.32
C ILE A 70 -10.17 18.73 35.46
N GLU A 71 -11.03 17.88 34.93
CA GLU A 71 -10.85 16.43 34.97
C GLU A 71 -9.67 15.99 34.10
N MET A 72 -9.54 16.57 32.92
CA MET A 72 -8.38 16.35 32.04
C MET A 72 -7.07 16.85 32.66
N GLN A 73 -7.08 18.01 33.32
CA GLN A 73 -5.89 18.52 34.02
C GLN A 73 -5.52 17.64 35.22
N LYS A 74 -6.50 17.15 36.00
CA LYS A 74 -6.26 16.19 37.09
C LYS A 74 -5.68 14.87 36.57
N ALA A 75 -6.16 14.38 35.42
CA ALA A 75 -5.61 13.18 34.79
C ALA A 75 -4.15 13.39 34.32
N LEU A 76 -3.86 14.55 33.71
CA LEU A 76 -2.50 14.91 33.30
C LEU A 76 -1.55 15.05 34.50
N ASP A 77 -2.01 15.68 35.59
CA ASP A 77 -1.22 15.82 36.81
C ASP A 77 -0.98 14.46 37.48
N ALA A 78 -1.97 13.57 37.49
CA ALA A 78 -1.81 12.20 37.98
C ALA A 78 -0.79 11.41 37.15
N ILE A 79 -0.81 11.54 35.82
CA ILE A 79 0.19 10.94 34.91
C ILE A 79 1.59 11.50 35.20
N ASN A 80 1.70 12.82 35.41
CA ASN A 80 2.98 13.46 35.72
C ASN A 80 3.55 13.01 37.08
N VAL A 81 2.70 12.85 38.09
CA VAL A 81 3.09 12.30 39.40
C VAL A 81 3.49 10.82 39.31
N MET A 82 2.81 10.04 38.48
CA MET A 82 3.20 8.66 38.20
C MET A 82 4.57 8.60 37.51
N ASN A 83 4.80 9.44 36.50
CA ASN A 83 6.08 9.52 35.77
C ASN A 83 7.24 10.06 36.61
N ALA A 84 6.96 10.89 37.63
CA ALA A 84 7.97 11.42 38.54
C ALA A 84 8.47 10.37 39.56
N ASN A 85 7.71 9.30 39.79
CA ASN A 85 8.01 8.26 40.78
C ASN A 85 8.46 6.93 40.17
N THR A 86 8.40 6.78 38.84
CA THR A 86 9.04 5.67 38.13
C THR A 86 10.50 6.01 37.83
N PRO A 87 11.45 5.09 38.06
CA PRO A 87 12.80 5.24 37.51
C PRO A 87 12.68 5.52 36.01
N PRO A 88 13.52 6.40 35.43
CA PRO A 88 13.52 6.58 33.99
C PRO A 88 13.63 5.20 33.35
N PRO A 89 12.77 4.86 32.37
CA PRO A 89 12.86 3.57 31.70
C PRO A 89 14.32 3.38 31.24
N PRO A 90 14.86 2.16 31.35
CA PRO A 90 16.21 1.89 30.87
C PRO A 90 16.34 2.46 29.45
N ALA A 91 17.48 3.11 29.17
CA ALA A 91 17.73 3.73 27.88
C ALA A 91 17.35 2.73 26.78
N LEU A 92 16.40 3.12 25.93
CA LEU A 92 15.82 2.25 24.90
C LEU A 92 16.94 1.74 24.01
N SER A 93 17.30 0.47 24.15
CA SER A 93 18.43 -0.13 23.44
C SER A 93 17.96 -0.79 22.15
N ARG A 94 18.68 -0.57 21.04
CA ARG A 94 18.43 -1.19 19.73
C ARG A 94 18.79 -2.67 19.68
N GLU A 95 18.95 -3.34 20.83
CA GLU A 95 19.74 -4.57 20.94
C GLU A 95 19.01 -5.85 20.50
N THR A 96 17.70 -5.79 20.27
CA THR A 96 16.96 -6.97 19.80
C THR A 96 17.14 -7.14 18.29
N CYS A 97 17.95 -8.13 17.90
CA CYS A 97 18.04 -8.65 16.55
C CYS A 97 16.72 -9.33 16.19
N HIS A 98 15.76 -8.62 15.60
CA HIS A 98 14.53 -9.23 15.12
C HIS A 98 14.82 -10.04 13.85
N THR A 99 15.36 -11.25 14.04
CA THR A 99 15.81 -12.16 12.98
C THR A 99 14.64 -12.86 12.31
N ASP A 100 14.70 -12.98 10.99
CA ASP A 100 13.81 -13.77 10.15
C ASP A 100 14.69 -14.64 9.24
N GLU A 101 14.61 -15.96 9.40
CA GLU A 101 15.32 -16.91 8.53
C GLU A 101 14.70 -16.91 7.14
N HIS A 102 15.48 -17.32 6.14
CA HIS A 102 15.01 -17.46 4.77
C HIS A 102 14.43 -16.17 4.17
N SER A 103 14.92 -15.01 4.61
CA SER A 103 14.36 -13.70 4.28
C SER A 103 15.43 -12.71 3.86
N GLU A 104 15.03 -11.75 3.02
CA GLU A 104 15.86 -10.61 2.64
C GLU A 104 15.09 -9.30 2.89
N ILE A 105 15.41 -8.62 4.00
CA ILE A 105 14.91 -7.27 4.24
C ILE A 105 15.69 -6.28 3.35
N ASP A 106 14.93 -5.47 2.60
CA ASP A 106 15.48 -4.43 1.75
C ASP A 106 15.95 -3.20 2.57
N GLY A 107 16.83 -2.40 1.98
CA GLY A 107 17.31 -1.16 2.57
C GLY A 107 18.52 -0.60 1.84
N ARG A 108 18.80 0.69 2.07
CA ARG A 108 20.00 1.34 1.56
C ARG A 108 21.23 0.66 2.13
N VAL A 109 22.11 0.15 1.28
CA VAL A 109 23.35 -0.51 1.72
C VAL A 109 24.27 0.51 2.39
N ILE A 110 24.70 0.17 3.61
CA ILE A 110 25.71 0.90 4.41
C ILE A 110 27.05 0.20 4.28
N LYS A 111 27.04 -1.14 4.33
CA LYS A 111 28.23 -1.96 4.13
C LYS A 111 27.90 -3.12 3.19
N TRP A 112 28.66 -3.21 2.11
CA TRP A 112 28.53 -4.25 1.09
C TRP A 112 29.06 -5.57 1.63
N GLY A 113 28.32 -6.66 1.44
CA GLY A 113 28.73 -7.98 1.94
C GLY A 113 29.93 -8.57 1.21
N ALA A 114 30.18 -8.14 -0.03
CA ALA A 114 31.40 -8.52 -0.77
C ALA A 114 32.69 -8.13 -0.03
N ASP A 115 32.65 -7.09 0.80
CA ASP A 115 33.76 -6.59 1.62
C ASP A 115 33.57 -6.87 3.12
N HIS A 116 32.52 -7.62 3.49
CA HIS A 116 32.17 -7.87 4.88
C HIS A 116 31.58 -9.25 5.09
N PHE A 117 32.33 -10.10 5.79
CA PHE A 117 31.89 -11.44 6.15
C PHE A 117 31.66 -11.54 7.65
N ALA A 118 30.70 -12.39 8.04
CA ALA A 118 30.43 -12.73 9.43
C ALA A 118 30.24 -14.25 9.53
N GLU A 119 30.83 -14.87 10.56
CA GLU A 119 30.76 -16.33 10.73
C GLU A 119 29.34 -16.83 10.98
N THR A 120 28.48 -16.01 11.58
CA THR A 120 27.09 -16.34 11.88
C THR A 120 26.18 -15.14 11.62
N ALA A 121 24.89 -15.41 11.44
CA ALA A 121 23.84 -14.37 11.41
C ALA A 121 23.90 -13.46 12.65
N GLY A 122 24.13 -14.03 13.83
CA GLY A 122 24.29 -13.27 15.08
C GLY A 122 25.49 -12.33 15.06
N ALA A 123 26.62 -12.76 14.48
CA ALA A 123 27.78 -11.88 14.30
C ALA A 123 27.50 -10.74 13.30
N CYS A 124 26.72 -11.00 12.25
CA CYS A 124 26.26 -9.96 11.33
C CYS A 124 25.34 -8.94 12.02
N CYS A 125 24.42 -9.41 12.86
CA CYS A 125 23.59 -8.53 13.68
C CYS A 125 24.42 -7.69 14.65
N ALA A 126 25.41 -8.30 15.33
CA ALA A 126 26.29 -7.58 16.24
C ALA A 126 27.06 -6.47 15.53
N ALA A 127 27.53 -6.73 14.30
CA ALA A 127 28.16 -5.70 13.45
C ALA A 127 27.19 -4.56 13.09
N CYS A 128 25.91 -4.87 12.82
CA CYS A 128 24.87 -3.86 12.63
C CYS A 128 24.63 -3.04 13.91
N THR A 129 24.55 -3.69 15.06
CA THR A 129 24.29 -3.05 16.36
C THR A 129 25.39 -2.06 16.74
N GLN A 130 26.64 -2.38 16.38
CA GLN A 130 27.80 -1.51 16.60
C GLN A 130 27.89 -0.35 15.59
N ASN A 131 27.06 -0.35 14.54
CA ASN A 131 27.03 0.69 13.52
C ASN A 131 25.79 1.59 13.71
N PRO A 132 25.94 2.87 14.07
CA PRO A 132 24.80 3.76 14.37
C PRO A 132 23.90 4.04 13.15
N GLU A 133 24.43 3.90 11.94
CA GLU A 133 23.69 4.02 10.68
C GLU A 133 22.99 2.71 10.27
N CYS A 134 23.32 1.58 10.87
CA CYS A 134 22.68 0.31 10.53
C CYS A 134 21.42 0.10 11.38
N ASN A 135 20.37 -0.40 10.74
CA ASN A 135 19.20 -0.94 11.44
C ASN A 135 18.53 -2.10 10.71
N VAL A 136 19.15 -2.58 9.63
CA VAL A 136 18.77 -3.79 8.89
C VAL A 136 20.07 -4.52 8.56
N TRP A 137 20.08 -5.83 8.69
CA TRP A 137 21.20 -6.67 8.28
C TRP A 137 20.71 -7.88 7.51
N VAL A 138 21.51 -8.34 6.56
CA VAL A 138 21.23 -9.55 5.76
C VAL A 138 22.51 -10.37 5.69
N TRP A 139 22.41 -11.66 5.95
CA TRP A 139 23.52 -12.59 6.05
C TRP A 139 23.29 -13.82 5.16
N CYS A 140 24.30 -14.19 4.37
CA CYS A 140 24.18 -15.34 3.47
C CYS A 140 24.33 -16.66 4.22
N ALA A 141 23.21 -17.38 4.39
CA ALA A 141 23.16 -18.63 5.16
C ALA A 141 23.49 -19.87 4.33
N ASP A 142 23.31 -19.83 3.01
CA ASP A 142 23.56 -20.98 2.14
C ASP A 142 25.06 -21.21 1.90
N PRO A 143 25.59 -22.40 2.19
CA PRO A 143 26.97 -22.77 1.88
C PRO A 143 27.35 -22.69 0.39
N ALA A 144 26.37 -22.86 -0.52
CA ALA A 144 26.57 -22.72 -1.96
C ALA A 144 26.58 -21.25 -2.43
N GLY A 145 26.31 -20.30 -1.53
CA GLY A 145 26.19 -18.88 -1.84
C GLY A 145 24.74 -18.46 -2.15
N CYS A 146 24.50 -17.16 -2.11
CA CYS A 146 23.15 -16.59 -2.11
C CYS A 146 22.69 -16.06 -3.49
N GLY A 147 23.16 -16.71 -4.56
CA GLY A 147 22.87 -16.31 -5.95
C GLY A 147 23.62 -15.06 -6.40
N SER A 148 23.60 -14.76 -7.71
CA SER A 148 24.18 -13.54 -8.29
C SER A 148 25.65 -13.26 -7.90
N GLY A 149 26.45 -14.33 -7.72
CA GLY A 149 27.86 -14.25 -7.31
C GLY A 149 28.09 -13.93 -5.82
N ARG A 150 27.04 -13.95 -4.99
CA ARG A 150 27.09 -13.70 -3.54
C ARG A 150 27.60 -14.94 -2.81
N GLN A 151 28.62 -14.76 -2.00
CA GLN A 151 29.30 -15.85 -1.29
C GLN A 151 28.64 -16.15 0.06
N HIS A 152 28.80 -17.39 0.51
CA HIS A 152 28.42 -17.79 1.87
C HIS A 152 29.08 -16.86 2.89
N LYS A 153 28.37 -16.54 3.99
CA LYS A 153 28.80 -15.63 5.07
C LYS A 153 28.91 -14.14 4.73
N GLU A 154 28.60 -13.72 3.50
CA GLU A 154 28.46 -12.28 3.21
C GLU A 154 27.46 -11.65 4.18
N CYS A 155 27.87 -10.56 4.82
CA CYS A 155 27.10 -9.79 5.78
C CYS A 155 26.89 -8.37 5.26
N TRP A 156 25.63 -8.06 4.95
CA TRP A 156 25.21 -6.78 4.44
C TRP A 156 24.63 -5.95 5.56
N LEU A 157 25.19 -4.76 5.78
CA LEU A 157 24.61 -3.78 6.70
C LEU A 157 23.80 -2.78 5.89
N LYS A 158 22.55 -2.55 6.29
CA LYS A 158 21.60 -1.72 5.57
C LYS A 158 20.91 -0.72 6.51
N LYS A 159 20.38 0.34 5.93
CA LYS A 159 19.51 1.32 6.58
C LYS A 159 18.14 1.30 5.93
N ASN A 160 17.09 1.24 6.75
CA ASN A 160 15.71 1.45 6.31
C ASN A 160 14.90 2.22 7.36
N THR A 161 13.69 2.63 7.02
CA THR A 161 12.74 3.21 7.99
C THR A 161 12.07 2.09 8.78
N VAL A 162 11.65 2.36 10.03
CA VAL A 162 10.92 1.37 10.83
C VAL A 162 9.57 1.00 10.19
N LYS A 163 8.90 1.94 9.53
CA LYS A 163 7.69 1.66 8.72
C LYS A 163 7.99 0.61 7.66
N ASN A 164 9.01 0.84 6.85
CA ASN A 164 9.37 -0.11 5.82
C ASN A 164 9.76 -1.45 6.44
N ILE A 165 10.57 -1.50 7.50
CA ILE A 165 10.90 -2.77 8.19
C ILE A 165 9.64 -3.55 8.64
N ILE A 166 8.63 -2.85 9.15
CA ILE A 166 7.37 -3.46 9.60
C ILE A 166 6.55 -3.98 8.40
N ASP A 167 6.46 -3.20 7.32
CA ASP A 167 5.68 -3.53 6.12
C ASP A 167 6.42 -4.50 5.17
N SER A 168 7.74 -4.44 5.18
CA SER A 168 8.69 -5.12 4.29
C SER A 168 9.27 -6.36 4.97
N ARG A 169 8.48 -7.11 5.73
CA ARG A 169 8.86 -8.50 6.03
C ARG A 169 8.82 -9.28 4.72
N GLY A 170 9.85 -9.04 3.91
CA GLY A 170 10.01 -9.48 2.54
C GLY A 170 9.90 -10.98 2.47
N TYR A 171 9.63 -11.47 1.26
CA TYR A 171 9.59 -12.88 0.86
C TYR A 171 10.45 -13.74 1.82
N ALA A 172 9.84 -14.38 2.81
CA ALA A 172 10.53 -15.42 3.57
C ALA A 172 10.15 -16.74 2.91
N HIS A 173 11.11 -17.44 2.33
CA HIS A 173 10.84 -18.65 1.55
C HIS A 173 12.02 -19.63 1.71
N PRO A 174 11.82 -20.94 1.89
CA PRO A 174 12.93 -21.89 2.08
C PRO A 174 14.05 -21.82 1.04
N GLY A 175 13.71 -21.51 -0.22
CA GLY A 175 14.64 -21.25 -1.32
C GLY A 175 15.31 -19.86 -1.35
N ILE A 176 15.02 -18.99 -0.38
CA ILE A 176 15.77 -17.75 -0.16
C ILE A 176 16.94 -18.09 0.76
N PRO A 177 18.17 -17.93 0.28
CA PRO A 177 19.38 -18.38 0.97
C PRO A 177 19.86 -17.40 2.06
N TRP A 178 19.13 -16.30 2.26
CA TRP A 178 19.46 -15.23 3.20
C TRP A 178 18.80 -15.43 4.56
N THR A 179 19.47 -15.02 5.62
CA THR A 179 18.87 -14.72 6.93
C THR A 179 19.00 -13.23 7.15
N SER A 180 17.93 -12.56 7.57
CA SER A 180 17.98 -11.12 7.80
C SER A 180 17.39 -10.73 9.13
N GLY A 181 17.60 -9.49 9.55
CA GLY A 181 16.96 -8.96 10.73
C GLY A 181 17.00 -7.45 10.78
N ALA A 182 16.26 -6.89 11.73
CA ALA A 182 16.17 -5.45 11.92
C ALA A 182 16.35 -5.05 13.39
N LEU A 183 16.82 -3.82 13.58
CA LEU A 183 17.02 -3.18 14.88
C LEU A 183 16.07 -2.00 14.99
N TYR A 184 15.20 -2.01 15.97
CA TYR A 184 14.35 -0.88 16.31
C TYR A 184 13.99 -0.96 17.79
N ILE A 185 13.74 0.19 18.40
CA ILE A 185 13.25 0.24 19.77
C ILE A 185 11.73 0.05 19.76
N PRO A 186 11.15 -0.66 20.74
CA PRO A 186 9.70 -0.95 20.79
C PRO A 186 8.82 0.29 20.64
N GLU A 187 9.23 1.42 21.22
CA GLU A 187 8.51 2.70 21.22
C GLU A 187 8.48 3.34 19.84
N GLU A 188 9.56 3.22 19.07
CA GLU A 188 9.59 3.69 17.68
C GLU A 188 8.63 2.87 16.82
N ARG A 189 8.62 1.54 17.01
CA ARG A 189 7.64 0.65 16.37
C ARG A 189 6.21 1.03 16.75
N LEU A 190 5.92 1.23 18.03
CA LEU A 190 4.58 1.63 18.50
C LEU A 190 4.15 2.97 17.90
N ARG A 191 5.05 3.97 17.83
CA ARG A 191 4.75 5.27 17.19
C ARG A 191 4.41 5.12 15.71
N VAL A 192 5.13 4.26 14.98
CA VAL A 192 4.84 4.00 13.57
C VAL A 192 3.48 3.32 13.40
N LEU A 193 3.20 2.29 14.21
CA LEU A 193 1.91 1.58 14.17
C LEU A 193 0.74 2.50 14.53
N GLU A 194 0.90 3.34 15.55
CA GLU A 194 -0.13 4.28 15.98
C GLU A 194 -0.41 5.34 14.91
N LYS A 195 0.65 5.89 14.30
CA LYS A 195 0.51 6.83 13.18
C LYS A 195 -0.24 6.19 12.01
N GLU A 196 0.05 4.92 11.71
CA GLU A 196 -0.61 4.20 10.62
C GLU A 196 -2.07 3.90 10.97
N ARG A 197 -2.37 3.51 12.20
CA ARG A 197 -3.75 3.33 12.70
C ARG A 197 -4.57 4.61 12.49
N LEU A 198 -4.05 5.75 12.96
CA LEU A 198 -4.72 7.05 12.80
C LEU A 198 -4.93 7.43 11.32
N ARG A 199 -3.96 7.11 10.44
CA ARG A 199 -4.10 7.34 9.00
C ARG A 199 -5.23 6.50 8.39
N LEU A 200 -5.30 5.21 8.73
CA LEU A 200 -6.33 4.29 8.24
C LEU A 200 -7.71 4.66 8.78
N GLU A 201 -7.81 5.09 10.04
CA GLU A 201 -9.05 5.61 10.63
C GLU A 201 -9.52 6.88 9.91
N ALA A 202 -8.62 7.85 9.69
CA ALA A 202 -8.95 9.05 8.93
C ALA A 202 -9.39 8.74 7.49
N LEU A 203 -8.77 7.74 6.85
CA LEU A 203 -9.15 7.30 5.51
C LEU A 203 -10.53 6.62 5.50
N ARG A 204 -10.79 5.72 6.45
CA ARG A 204 -12.07 5.04 6.65
C ARG A 204 -13.22 6.04 6.85
N ASP A 205 -12.97 7.03 7.70
CA ASP A 205 -13.99 7.99 8.15
C ASP A 205 -14.18 9.15 7.16
N ASN A 206 -13.38 9.22 6.08
CA ASN A 206 -13.53 10.24 5.05
C ASN A 206 -14.86 10.08 4.28
N PRO A 207 -15.84 10.97 4.47
CA PRO A 207 -17.20 10.83 3.92
C PRO A 207 -17.26 10.94 2.39
N ASP A 208 -16.22 11.47 1.76
CA ASP A 208 -16.19 11.69 0.31
C ASP A 208 -15.75 10.44 -0.47
N LEU A 209 -15.10 9.46 0.17
CA LEU A 209 -14.57 8.27 -0.50
C LEU A 209 -15.47 7.05 -0.29
N PRO A 210 -15.83 6.27 -1.33
CA PRO A 210 -16.64 5.08 -1.16
C PRO A 210 -15.98 4.08 -0.21
N LEU A 211 -16.78 3.47 0.66
CA LEU A 211 -16.34 2.44 1.58
C LEU A 211 -17.09 1.15 1.26
N VAL A 212 -16.37 0.10 0.90
CA VAL A 212 -16.94 -1.22 0.56
C VAL A 212 -16.42 -2.29 1.53
N TYR A 213 -17.04 -3.47 1.50
CA TYR A 213 -16.62 -4.60 2.32
C TYR A 213 -16.60 -5.92 1.56
N LEU A 214 -15.76 -6.84 2.03
CA LEU A 214 -15.70 -8.24 1.62
C LEU A 214 -15.72 -9.13 2.87
N ASP A 215 -16.70 -10.01 3.00
CA ASP A 215 -16.70 -11.09 3.99
C ASP A 215 -16.05 -12.33 3.40
N VAL A 216 -15.08 -12.89 4.12
CA VAL A 216 -14.26 -14.00 3.63
C VAL A 216 -14.53 -15.26 4.45
N ALA A 217 -14.61 -16.39 3.78
CA ALA A 217 -14.56 -17.71 4.39
C ALA A 217 -13.37 -18.50 3.85
N ILE A 218 -12.81 -19.38 4.68
CA ILE A 218 -11.78 -20.35 4.29
C ILE A 218 -12.31 -21.73 4.64
N LYS A 219 -12.40 -22.64 3.66
CA LYS A 219 -12.93 -24.01 3.85
C LYS A 219 -14.31 -24.00 4.51
N GLY A 220 -15.18 -23.13 4.00
CA GLY A 220 -16.55 -22.92 4.49
C GLY A 220 -16.69 -22.19 5.84
N LYS A 221 -15.59 -21.87 6.53
CA LYS A 221 -15.64 -21.14 7.81
C LYS A 221 -15.42 -19.65 7.60
N HIS A 222 -16.38 -18.82 8.00
CA HIS A 222 -16.24 -17.36 7.98
C HIS A 222 -15.06 -16.92 8.87
N VAL A 223 -14.12 -16.15 8.30
CA VAL A 223 -12.88 -15.72 8.97
C VAL A 223 -12.84 -14.24 9.31
N GLY A 224 -13.74 -13.44 8.72
CA GLY A 224 -13.93 -12.02 9.04
C GLY A 224 -14.26 -11.17 7.83
N ARG A 225 -14.29 -9.85 8.06
CA ARG A 225 -14.62 -8.82 7.08
C ARG A 225 -13.42 -7.93 6.78
N LEU A 226 -13.17 -7.66 5.51
CA LEU A 226 -12.32 -6.56 5.04
C LEU A 226 -13.19 -5.32 4.81
N LYS A 227 -12.72 -4.15 5.25
CA LYS A 227 -13.28 -2.86 4.82
C LYS A 227 -12.25 -2.11 3.99
N ILE A 228 -12.71 -1.56 2.87
CA ILE A 228 -11.82 -1.03 1.83
C ILE A 228 -12.35 0.33 1.38
N VAL A 229 -11.48 1.33 1.40
CA VAL A 229 -11.76 2.65 0.83
C VAL A 229 -11.31 2.67 -0.63
N LEU A 230 -12.14 3.24 -1.51
CA LEU A 230 -11.85 3.34 -2.93
C LEU A 230 -11.37 4.75 -3.31
N PHE A 231 -10.27 4.82 -4.06
CA PHE A 231 -9.64 6.05 -4.55
C PHE A 231 -10.32 6.55 -5.81
N LYS A 232 -11.61 6.93 -5.68
CA LYS A 232 -12.45 7.31 -6.84
C LYS A 232 -11.93 8.52 -7.62
N ASN A 233 -11.09 9.36 -7.02
CA ASN A 233 -10.56 10.56 -7.67
C ASN A 233 -9.33 10.22 -8.52
N GLU A 234 -8.49 9.30 -8.05
CA GLU A 234 -7.27 8.85 -8.69
C GLU A 234 -7.56 7.76 -9.74
N ALA A 235 -8.47 6.85 -9.41
CA ALA A 235 -8.81 5.68 -10.22
C ALA A 235 -10.33 5.50 -10.41
N PRO A 236 -11.01 6.46 -11.09
CA PRO A 236 -12.48 6.46 -11.17
C PRO A 236 -13.07 5.22 -11.85
N ARG A 237 -12.42 4.65 -12.87
CA ARG A 237 -12.96 3.47 -13.57
C ARG A 237 -12.78 2.21 -12.75
N ALA A 238 -11.57 2.00 -12.22
CA ALA A 238 -11.28 0.86 -11.37
C ALA A 238 -12.11 0.89 -10.08
N ALA A 239 -12.25 2.06 -9.44
CA ALA A 239 -13.08 2.24 -8.26
C ALA A 239 -14.56 1.95 -8.54
N GLU A 240 -15.15 2.50 -9.61
CA GLU A 240 -16.56 2.25 -9.93
C GLU A 240 -16.82 0.80 -10.36
N ASN A 241 -15.91 0.20 -11.12
CA ASN A 241 -15.98 -1.23 -11.46
C ASN A 241 -15.98 -2.09 -10.19
N PHE A 242 -15.03 -1.86 -9.30
CA PHE A 242 -14.92 -2.62 -8.06
C PHE A 242 -16.14 -2.43 -7.14
N ARG A 243 -16.61 -1.18 -6.98
CA ARG A 243 -17.78 -0.86 -6.16
C ARG A 243 -19.03 -1.59 -6.68
N ALA A 244 -19.28 -1.53 -7.98
CA ALA A 244 -20.44 -2.18 -8.60
C ALA A 244 -20.35 -3.71 -8.53
N LEU A 245 -19.15 -4.29 -8.67
CA LEU A 245 -18.93 -5.73 -8.45
C LEU A 245 -19.09 -6.13 -6.97
N CYS A 246 -18.83 -5.22 -6.03
CA CYS A 246 -19.14 -5.48 -4.62
C CYS A 246 -20.66 -5.57 -4.38
N THR A 247 -21.45 -4.69 -5.02
CA THR A 247 -22.91 -4.60 -4.78
C THR A 247 -23.76 -5.52 -5.65
N GLY A 248 -23.26 -5.95 -6.82
CA GLY A 248 -24.05 -6.72 -7.78
C GLY A 248 -25.08 -5.90 -8.57
N GLU A 249 -25.07 -4.57 -8.45
CA GLU A 249 -26.15 -3.71 -8.96
C GLU A 249 -26.28 -3.69 -10.50
N LYS A 250 -25.26 -4.13 -11.22
CA LYS A 250 -25.26 -4.19 -12.70
C LYS A 250 -25.99 -5.42 -13.24
N GLY A 251 -26.54 -6.27 -12.36
CA GLY A 251 -27.36 -7.40 -12.74
C GLY A 251 -26.54 -8.54 -13.36
N ILE A 252 -27.07 -9.10 -14.45
CA ILE A 252 -26.55 -10.31 -15.08
C ILE A 252 -25.76 -9.97 -16.34
N VAL A 253 -24.65 -10.67 -16.54
CA VAL A 253 -23.82 -10.55 -17.75
C VAL A 253 -24.63 -10.97 -18.99
N PRO A 254 -24.74 -10.10 -20.02
CA PRO A 254 -25.45 -10.41 -21.26
C PRO A 254 -24.85 -11.61 -22.02
N GLN A 255 -25.63 -12.16 -22.95
CA GLN A 255 -25.13 -13.21 -23.85
C GLN A 255 -24.04 -12.67 -24.78
N GLY A 256 -23.06 -13.51 -25.11
CA GLY A 256 -21.91 -13.14 -25.95
C GLY A 256 -20.75 -12.48 -25.21
N HIS A 257 -20.86 -12.34 -23.88
CA HIS A 257 -19.84 -11.77 -23.00
C HIS A 257 -19.22 -12.82 -22.06
N GLU A 258 -18.03 -12.53 -21.54
CA GLU A 258 -17.36 -13.43 -20.60
C GLU A 258 -18.14 -13.52 -19.27
N GLY A 259 -18.59 -14.72 -18.93
CA GLY A 259 -19.42 -14.96 -17.76
C GLY A 259 -20.92 -14.78 -18.00
N ALA A 260 -21.39 -14.79 -19.25
CA ALA A 260 -22.81 -14.73 -19.62
C ALA A 260 -23.71 -15.59 -18.70
N GLY A 261 -24.78 -14.98 -18.18
CA GLY A 261 -25.71 -15.63 -17.25
C GLY A 261 -25.29 -15.61 -15.78
N LYS A 262 -24.07 -15.17 -15.45
CA LYS A 262 -23.65 -14.91 -14.06
C LYS A 262 -23.92 -13.47 -13.67
N ALA A 263 -23.98 -13.18 -12.38
CA ALA A 263 -24.09 -11.82 -11.87
C ALA A 263 -22.73 -11.09 -11.93
N PHE A 264 -22.75 -9.79 -12.21
CA PHE A 264 -21.62 -8.88 -12.02
C PHE A 264 -21.34 -8.69 -10.52
N HIS A 265 -20.82 -9.72 -9.84
CA HIS A 265 -20.70 -9.73 -8.38
C HIS A 265 -19.47 -10.51 -7.91
N LEU A 266 -18.79 -10.00 -6.88
CA LEU A 266 -17.69 -10.68 -6.19
C LEU A 266 -18.12 -11.82 -5.27
N LYS A 267 -19.40 -11.92 -4.90
CA LYS A 267 -19.91 -13.00 -4.06
C LYS A 267 -19.69 -14.35 -4.73
N GLY A 268 -19.12 -15.29 -3.99
CA GLY A 268 -18.78 -16.64 -4.45
C GLY A 268 -17.46 -16.72 -5.22
N THR A 269 -16.68 -15.63 -5.30
CA THR A 269 -15.38 -15.64 -5.99
C THR A 269 -14.29 -16.19 -5.08
N THR A 270 -13.34 -16.90 -5.67
CA THR A 270 -12.23 -17.54 -4.95
C THR A 270 -10.95 -16.74 -5.15
N PHE A 271 -10.15 -16.64 -4.09
CA PHE A 271 -8.76 -16.18 -4.21
C PHE A 271 -7.96 -17.25 -4.95
N TYR A 272 -7.85 -17.10 -6.28
CA TYR A 272 -7.28 -18.12 -7.16
C TYR A 272 -5.76 -18.10 -7.21
N ARG A 273 -5.11 -17.04 -6.72
CA ARG A 273 -3.65 -16.93 -6.67
C ARG A 273 -3.23 -16.10 -5.46
N VAL A 274 -2.68 -16.77 -4.48
CA VAL A 274 -2.17 -16.20 -3.23
C VAL A 274 -0.67 -16.45 -3.18
N ILE A 275 0.14 -15.41 -2.98
CA ILE A 275 1.59 -15.51 -2.86
C ILE A 275 2.01 -14.90 -1.52
N ASP A 276 2.57 -15.72 -0.63
CA ASP A 276 2.95 -15.29 0.73
C ASP A 276 3.84 -14.04 0.67
N ARG A 277 3.51 -13.03 1.48
CA ARG A 277 4.22 -11.75 1.57
C ARG A 277 4.33 -10.98 0.24
N PHE A 278 3.39 -11.18 -0.69
CA PHE A 278 3.34 -10.40 -1.93
C PHE A 278 1.93 -9.92 -2.28
N ILE A 279 1.06 -10.81 -2.78
CA ILE A 279 -0.29 -10.44 -3.24
C ILE A 279 -1.28 -11.58 -3.02
N ASP A 280 -2.54 -11.19 -2.81
CA ASP A 280 -3.70 -12.07 -2.85
C ASP A 280 -4.60 -11.64 -4.02
N GLN A 281 -4.67 -12.46 -5.07
CA GLN A 281 -5.44 -12.16 -6.28
C GLN A 281 -6.78 -12.88 -6.28
N THR A 282 -7.80 -12.13 -6.69
CA THR A 282 -9.17 -12.60 -6.86
C THR A 282 -9.88 -11.75 -7.92
N GLY A 283 -11.13 -12.03 -8.22
CA GLY A 283 -11.91 -11.30 -9.22
C GLY A 283 -13.27 -11.93 -9.46
N ALA A 284 -14.18 -11.18 -10.08
CA ALA A 284 -15.47 -11.73 -10.48
C ALA A 284 -15.27 -12.86 -11.50
N ASN A 285 -16.19 -13.83 -11.51
CA ASN A 285 -16.19 -14.88 -12.53
C ASN A 285 -16.78 -14.40 -13.87
N THR A 286 -16.57 -13.11 -14.17
CA THR A 286 -17.15 -12.32 -15.27
C THR A 286 -16.13 -11.27 -15.72
N GLU A 287 -16.37 -10.66 -16.87
CA GLU A 287 -15.69 -9.42 -17.28
C GLU A 287 -16.02 -8.21 -16.37
N SER A 288 -15.46 -7.03 -16.70
CA SER A 288 -15.80 -5.78 -16.02
C SER A 288 -17.23 -5.34 -16.29
N ILE A 289 -17.74 -4.44 -15.46
CA ILE A 289 -19.07 -3.82 -15.64
C ILE A 289 -19.22 -3.01 -16.94
N PHE A 290 -18.12 -2.77 -17.66
CA PHE A 290 -18.09 -1.97 -18.88
C PHE A 290 -18.19 -2.82 -20.16
N GLY A 291 -18.32 -4.14 -20.05
CA GLY A 291 -18.43 -5.02 -21.21
C GLY A 291 -17.07 -5.45 -21.78
N GLY A 292 -16.18 -5.93 -20.91
CA GLY A 292 -14.86 -6.45 -21.31
C GLY A 292 -13.71 -5.79 -20.54
N ALA A 293 -12.60 -5.52 -21.23
CA ALA A 293 -11.44 -4.83 -20.66
C ALA A 293 -11.59 -3.30 -20.70
N PHE A 294 -10.98 -2.59 -19.75
CA PHE A 294 -10.97 -1.14 -19.68
C PHE A 294 -9.57 -0.56 -19.42
N LYS A 295 -9.43 0.72 -19.79
CA LYS A 295 -8.18 1.47 -19.74
C LYS A 295 -7.66 1.69 -18.33
N ASP A 296 -6.35 1.80 -18.19
CA ASP A 296 -5.72 2.18 -16.93
C ASP A 296 -6.14 3.60 -16.52
N ASP A 297 -6.32 3.82 -15.21
CA ASP A 297 -6.57 5.16 -14.69
C ASP A 297 -5.22 5.86 -14.41
N PRO A 298 -4.89 6.98 -15.09
CA PRO A 298 -3.57 7.60 -14.95
C PRO A 298 -3.23 8.05 -13.53
N GLY A 299 -4.23 8.48 -12.74
CA GLY A 299 -4.02 8.88 -11.35
C GLY A 299 -3.60 7.68 -10.49
N GLY A 300 -4.27 6.54 -10.65
CA GLY A 300 -3.91 5.29 -9.98
C GLY A 300 -2.56 4.72 -10.43
N LEU A 301 -2.18 4.87 -11.70
CA LEU A 301 -0.83 4.51 -12.18
C LEU A 301 0.28 5.39 -11.61
N ALA A 302 -0.03 6.64 -11.25
CA ALA A 302 0.93 7.57 -10.66
C ALA A 302 1.23 7.27 -9.18
N LEU A 303 0.33 6.55 -8.49
CA LEU A 303 0.53 6.07 -7.12
C LEU A 303 1.65 5.01 -7.06
N LYS A 304 2.09 4.69 -5.85
CA LYS A 304 3.20 3.77 -5.58
C LYS A 304 2.73 2.58 -4.75
N HIS A 305 3.13 1.38 -5.14
CA HIS A 305 2.91 0.13 -4.43
C HIS A 305 3.86 0.04 -3.22
N ASP A 306 3.78 1.01 -2.32
CA ASP A 306 4.78 1.24 -1.27
C ASP A 306 4.39 0.67 0.10
N ARG A 307 3.22 0.04 0.21
CA ARG A 307 2.70 -0.50 1.47
C ARG A 307 1.70 -1.62 1.26
N LYS A 308 1.53 -2.41 2.32
CA LYS A 308 0.52 -3.45 2.45
C LYS A 308 -0.89 -2.83 2.49
N GLY A 309 -1.88 -3.57 1.98
CA GLY A 309 -3.30 -3.21 2.03
C GLY A 309 -3.79 -2.46 0.80
N LEU A 310 -2.90 -2.00 -0.09
CA LEU A 310 -3.30 -1.39 -1.36
C LEU A 310 -4.01 -2.41 -2.25
N LEU A 311 -5.07 -1.96 -2.93
CA LEU A 311 -5.72 -2.71 -4.01
C LEU A 311 -5.18 -2.24 -5.35
N SER A 312 -4.82 -3.19 -6.21
CA SER A 312 -4.28 -2.94 -7.54
C SER A 312 -4.96 -3.81 -8.59
N MET A 313 -5.29 -3.25 -9.75
CA MET A 313 -5.92 -4.02 -10.83
C MET A 313 -4.96 -5.10 -11.33
N ALA A 314 -5.46 -6.33 -11.53
CA ALA A 314 -4.70 -7.35 -12.23
C ALA A 314 -5.03 -7.27 -13.73
N ASN A 315 -4.00 -7.16 -14.56
CA ASN A 315 -4.15 -7.00 -16.01
C ASN A 315 -3.16 -7.91 -16.78
N ALA A 316 -3.36 -8.02 -18.09
CA ALA A 316 -2.52 -8.78 -19.02
C ALA A 316 -1.62 -7.85 -19.88
N GLY A 317 -1.31 -6.66 -19.36
CA GLY A 317 -0.65 -5.58 -20.07
C GLY A 317 -1.43 -4.26 -20.02
N PRO A 318 -0.89 -3.18 -20.60
CA PRO A 318 -1.52 -1.86 -20.56
C PRO A 318 -2.96 -1.87 -21.07
N ASP A 319 -3.85 -1.15 -20.40
CA ASP A 319 -5.26 -0.97 -20.75
C ASP A 319 -6.10 -2.26 -20.84
N THR A 320 -5.73 -3.30 -20.08
CA THR A 320 -6.44 -4.60 -20.07
C THR A 320 -7.10 -4.95 -18.73
N ASN A 321 -7.54 -3.95 -17.98
CA ASN A 321 -8.18 -4.18 -16.68
C ASN A 321 -9.57 -4.80 -16.85
N THR A 322 -9.92 -5.79 -16.03
CA THR A 322 -11.25 -6.44 -16.06
C THR A 322 -11.86 -6.47 -14.65
N SER A 323 -12.35 -7.61 -14.16
CA SER A 323 -12.86 -7.76 -12.80
C SER A 323 -11.79 -8.23 -11.79
N HIS A 324 -10.59 -8.56 -12.28
CA HIS A 324 -9.50 -9.11 -11.47
C HIS A 324 -8.70 -8.04 -10.75
N PHE A 325 -8.36 -8.29 -9.49
CA PHE A 325 -7.59 -7.38 -8.66
C PHE A 325 -6.68 -8.15 -7.68
N SER A 326 -5.72 -7.43 -7.11
CA SER A 326 -4.77 -7.92 -6.11
C SER A 326 -4.89 -7.08 -4.85
N ILE A 327 -4.86 -7.71 -3.68
CA ILE A 327 -4.59 -7.06 -2.39
C ILE A 327 -3.09 -7.22 -2.11
N LEU A 328 -2.38 -6.11 -1.91
CA LEU A 328 -0.95 -6.15 -1.60
C LEU A 328 -0.70 -6.58 -0.16
N MET A 329 0.21 -7.53 0.00
CA MET A 329 0.62 -8.07 1.29
C MET A 329 2.01 -7.59 1.74
N ALA A 330 2.74 -6.90 0.85
CA ALA A 330 3.99 -6.18 1.10
C ALA A 330 4.19 -5.08 0.02
N PRO A 331 5.12 -4.12 0.21
CA PRO A 331 5.54 -3.20 -0.85
C PRO A 331 6.03 -3.94 -2.11
N ALA A 332 5.65 -3.45 -3.28
CA ALA A 332 5.92 -4.06 -4.58
C ALA A 332 6.24 -3.01 -5.66
N PRO A 333 7.33 -2.23 -5.53
CA PRO A 333 7.65 -1.12 -6.44
C PRO A 333 7.88 -1.55 -7.90
N HIS A 334 8.16 -2.83 -8.16
CA HIS A 334 8.26 -3.39 -9.52
C HIS A 334 6.91 -3.40 -10.27
N LEU A 335 5.79 -3.13 -9.60
CA LEU A 335 4.46 -3.00 -10.18
C LEU A 335 4.11 -1.54 -10.56
N ASP A 336 4.91 -0.57 -10.12
CA ASP A 336 4.61 0.86 -10.30
C ASP A 336 4.53 1.25 -11.79
N GLY A 337 3.51 2.02 -12.15
CA GLY A 337 3.27 2.48 -13.52
C GLY A 337 2.72 1.41 -14.47
N HIS A 338 2.54 0.16 -14.01
CA HIS A 338 2.01 -0.95 -14.81
C HIS A 338 0.63 -1.43 -14.35
N TYR A 339 0.29 -1.22 -13.08
CA TYR A 339 -0.96 -1.67 -12.49
C TYR A 339 -1.63 -0.52 -11.73
N THR A 340 -2.91 -0.29 -12.00
CA THR A 340 -3.67 0.84 -11.43
C THR A 340 -4.01 0.55 -9.97
N ILE A 341 -3.48 1.35 -9.04
CA ILE A 341 -3.90 1.34 -7.63
C ILE A 341 -5.24 2.08 -7.53
N PHE A 342 -6.22 1.47 -6.86
CA PHE A 342 -7.59 2.01 -6.82
C PHE A 342 -8.26 1.97 -5.45
N GLY A 343 -7.59 1.46 -4.42
CA GLY A 343 -8.14 1.46 -3.07
C GLY A 343 -7.15 0.97 -2.02
N GLU A 344 -7.60 0.94 -0.77
CA GLU A 344 -6.80 0.49 0.36
C GLU A 344 -7.67 -0.14 1.44
N VAL A 345 -7.23 -1.28 1.97
CA VAL A 345 -7.81 -1.92 3.16
C VAL A 345 -7.60 -0.98 4.35
N VAL A 346 -8.69 -0.66 5.04
CA VAL A 346 -8.67 0.22 6.24
C VAL A 346 -9.02 -0.52 7.52
N GLU A 347 -9.68 -1.67 7.43
CA GLU A 347 -9.93 -2.58 8.55
C GLU A 347 -9.95 -4.03 8.07
N GLY A 348 -9.66 -4.97 8.98
CA GLY A 348 -9.70 -6.40 8.70
C GLY A 348 -8.38 -6.98 8.17
N PHE A 349 -7.24 -6.33 8.42
CA PHE A 349 -5.93 -6.82 7.96
C PHE A 349 -5.63 -8.25 8.42
N GLU A 350 -6.14 -8.66 9.59
CA GLU A 350 -6.05 -10.02 10.09
C GLU A 350 -6.75 -11.06 9.19
N VAL A 351 -7.77 -10.63 8.43
CA VAL A 351 -8.46 -11.48 7.44
C VAL A 351 -7.57 -11.66 6.21
N ALA A 352 -7.01 -10.58 5.68
CA ALA A 352 -6.07 -10.63 4.57
C ALA A 352 -4.83 -11.46 4.94
N GLU A 353 -4.30 -11.32 6.17
CA GLU A 353 -3.19 -12.14 6.66
C GLU A 353 -3.52 -13.63 6.74
N LYS A 354 -4.74 -13.99 7.15
CA LYS A 354 -5.17 -15.40 7.17
C LYS A 354 -5.25 -15.99 5.76
N VAL A 355 -5.73 -15.22 4.78
CA VAL A 355 -5.76 -15.65 3.37
C VAL A 355 -4.33 -15.81 2.85
N ASN A 356 -3.47 -14.80 3.00
CA ASN A 356 -2.10 -14.85 2.54
C ASN A 356 -1.28 -16.00 3.16
N ALA A 357 -1.49 -16.28 4.45
CA ALA A 357 -0.82 -17.35 5.17
C ALA A 357 -1.13 -18.75 4.62
N LEU A 358 -2.20 -18.94 3.83
CA LEU A 358 -2.50 -20.21 3.15
C LEU A 358 -1.39 -20.63 2.18
N ALA A 359 -0.63 -19.66 1.66
CA ALA A 359 0.45 -19.91 0.74
C ALA A 359 1.78 -20.30 1.43
N ARG A 360 1.91 -20.04 2.75
CA ARG A 360 3.15 -20.23 3.49
C ARG A 360 3.56 -21.70 3.57
N GLY A 361 4.80 -22.01 3.18
CA GLY A 361 5.36 -23.35 3.26
C GLY A 361 4.92 -24.29 2.13
N LYS A 362 4.10 -23.80 1.17
CA LYS A 362 3.77 -24.51 -0.06
C LYS A 362 4.86 -24.33 -1.12
N PRO A 363 4.91 -25.17 -2.17
CA PRO A 363 5.79 -24.94 -3.31
C PRO A 363 5.67 -23.51 -3.85
N ASN A 364 6.80 -22.81 -3.99
CA ASN A 364 6.88 -21.41 -4.40
C ASN A 364 6.09 -20.43 -3.51
N ASN A 365 5.78 -20.80 -2.26
CA ASN A 365 4.88 -20.09 -1.36
C ASN A 365 3.63 -19.56 -2.06
N THR A 366 3.03 -20.41 -2.89
CA THR A 366 1.84 -20.07 -3.67
C THR A 366 0.71 -21.01 -3.27
N ALA A 367 -0.48 -20.46 -3.07
CA ALA A 367 -1.72 -21.20 -2.94
C ALA A 367 -2.67 -20.83 -4.08
N GLY A 368 -3.43 -21.82 -4.53
CA GLY A 368 -4.46 -21.66 -5.54
C GLY A 368 -5.88 -21.82 -4.98
N PRO A 369 -6.87 -22.03 -5.85
CA PRO A 369 -8.28 -22.14 -5.46
C PRO A 369 -8.59 -23.37 -4.58
N GLU A 370 -7.69 -24.36 -4.51
CA GLU A 370 -7.82 -25.54 -3.65
C GLU A 370 -7.86 -25.22 -2.14
N GLU A 371 -7.44 -24.02 -1.74
CA GLU A 371 -7.53 -23.60 -0.34
C GLU A 371 -8.91 -23.09 0.07
N GLU A 372 -9.85 -22.97 -0.87
CA GLU A 372 -11.24 -22.57 -0.62
C GLU A 372 -11.36 -21.26 0.17
N ALA A 373 -10.47 -20.30 -0.11
CA ALA A 373 -10.60 -18.92 0.34
C ALA A 373 -11.58 -18.20 -0.59
N VAL A 374 -12.77 -17.86 -0.09
CA VAL A 374 -13.91 -17.39 -0.89
C VAL A 374 -14.48 -16.11 -0.29
N ILE A 375 -14.82 -15.15 -1.15
CA ILE A 375 -15.64 -13.98 -0.78
C ILE A 375 -17.09 -14.46 -0.68
N VAL A 376 -17.60 -14.59 0.54
CA VAL A 376 -18.95 -15.14 0.79
C VAL A 376 -20.03 -14.08 0.84
N GLU A 377 -19.67 -12.83 1.14
CA GLU A 377 -20.50 -11.66 0.91
C GLU A 377 -19.65 -10.45 0.54
N SER A 378 -20.25 -9.49 -0.16
CA SER A 378 -19.64 -8.19 -0.44
C SER A 378 -20.71 -7.11 -0.58
N GLY A 379 -20.32 -5.84 -0.46
CA GLY A 379 -21.24 -4.73 -0.65
C GLY A 379 -20.60 -3.38 -0.39
N GLN A 380 -21.44 -2.35 -0.38
CA GLN A 380 -21.06 -0.98 -0.08
C GLN A 380 -21.60 -0.56 1.30
N LEU A 381 -20.76 0.06 2.11
CA LEU A 381 -21.09 0.64 3.41
C LEU A 381 -21.42 2.14 3.30
N ARG A 382 -20.72 2.85 2.41
CA ARG A 382 -20.95 4.27 2.11
C ARG A 382 -20.56 4.61 0.69
#